data_AF-A0A7U5YHG0-F1
#
_entry.id   AF-A0A7U5YHG0-F1
#
_cell.length_a   1.000
_cell.length_b   1.000
_cell.length_c   1.000
_cell.angle_alpha   90.00
_cell.angle_beta   90.00
_cell.angle_gamma   90.00
#
_symmetry.space_group_name_H-M   'P 1'
#
loop_
_entity.id
_entity.type
_entity.pdbx_description
1 polymer ?
#
loop_
_entity_poly.entity_id
_entity_poly.type
_entity_poly.pdbx_seq_one_letter_code
_entity_poly.pdbx_strand_id
1 'polypeptide(L)'
;MRILAAKDAVYTENNTILCRIKCEGDEDFSTYHAAGYDSDPDGRQLFDDLKAGKYGEIKPFTVTPDMLTAAKAVKRREINNWRDAQENGNYPFELNGHRWDCSKDSQTRLAPVAAMAKAGKLPADFFWTDADNIDVPMTSDALIALEAAMEQNMVIQGFKIHERQRQMKKELDEITDYKAVQGYVVGWPVTDTPEE
;
A
#
# COMPACT_ATOMS: atom_id res chain seq x y z
N MET A 1 -3.42 -6.52 41.15
CA MET A 1 -4.84 -6.16 41.10
C MET A 1 -5.70 -7.38 41.42
N ARG A 2 -6.40 -7.45 42.57
CA ARG A 2 -7.21 -8.64 42.89
C ARG A 2 -8.58 -8.60 42.20
N ILE A 3 -8.81 -9.53 41.26
CA ILE A 3 -10.07 -9.64 40.52
C ILE A 3 -11.05 -10.56 41.27
N LEU A 4 -12.26 -10.05 41.55
CA LEU A 4 -13.30 -10.78 42.26
C LEU A 4 -14.30 -11.45 41.30
N ALA A 5 -14.61 -10.81 40.18
CA ALA A 5 -15.53 -11.32 39.17
C ALA A 5 -15.18 -10.79 37.78
N ALA A 6 -15.54 -11.54 36.74
CA ALA A 6 -15.49 -11.10 35.35
C ALA A 6 -16.79 -11.48 34.63
N LYS A 7 -17.16 -10.72 33.61
CA LYS A 7 -18.33 -10.97 32.75
C LYS A 7 -18.16 -10.34 31.38
N ASP A 8 -19.11 -10.62 30.48
CA ASP A 8 -19.18 -10.08 29.13
C ASP A 8 -17.88 -10.28 28.33
N ALA A 9 -17.27 -11.45 28.50
CA ALA A 9 -16.02 -11.79 27.83
C ALA A 9 -16.25 -12.01 26.33
N VAL A 10 -15.46 -11.34 25.51
CA VAL A 10 -15.47 -11.44 24.06
C VAL A 10 -14.04 -11.52 23.55
N TYR A 11 -13.76 -12.44 22.64
CA TYR A 11 -12.47 -12.45 21.94
C TYR A 11 -12.33 -11.17 21.10
N THR A 12 -11.12 -10.64 21.07
CA THR A 12 -10.73 -9.62 20.08
C THR A 12 -10.13 -10.30 18.86
N GLU A 13 -9.84 -9.51 17.83
CA GLU A 13 -9.18 -9.98 16.60
C GLU A 13 -7.85 -10.73 16.87
N ASN A 14 -7.11 -10.34 17.91
CA ASN A 14 -5.78 -10.87 18.21
C ASN A 14 -5.78 -12.01 19.25
N ASN A 15 -6.92 -12.70 19.42
CA ASN A 15 -7.10 -13.79 20.39
C ASN A 15 -6.86 -13.41 21.87
N THR A 16 -6.83 -12.11 22.17
CA THR A 16 -6.97 -11.58 23.53
C THR A 16 -8.45 -11.45 23.90
N ILE A 17 -8.77 -11.17 25.16
CA ILE A 17 -10.16 -11.13 25.64
C ILE A 17 -10.48 -9.75 26.20
N LEU A 18 -11.49 -9.09 25.64
CA LEU A 18 -12.09 -7.92 26.26
C LEU A 18 -13.19 -8.42 27.21
N CYS A 19 -13.18 -7.95 28.46
CA CYS A 19 -14.19 -8.32 29.44
C CYS A 19 -14.45 -7.15 30.40
N ARG A 20 -15.47 -7.30 31.24
CA ARG A 20 -15.69 -6.41 32.38
C ARG A 20 -15.30 -7.13 33.65
N ILE A 21 -14.43 -6.52 34.46
CA ILE A 21 -13.96 -7.06 35.74
C ILE A 21 -14.46 -6.23 36.91
N LYS A 22 -14.59 -6.86 38.07
CA LYS A 22 -14.77 -6.16 39.35
C LYS A 22 -13.59 -6.52 40.24
N CYS A 23 -12.81 -5.52 40.64
CA CYS A 23 -11.68 -5.72 41.54
C CYS A 23 -12.07 -5.48 42.99
N GLU A 24 -11.24 -5.98 43.91
CA GLU A 24 -11.38 -5.70 45.34
C GLU A 24 -11.18 -4.21 45.61
N GLY A 25 -12.17 -3.58 46.24
CA GLY A 25 -12.20 -2.12 46.48
C GLY A 25 -12.98 -1.32 45.44
N ASP A 26 -13.32 -1.92 44.29
CA ASP A 26 -14.14 -1.26 43.27
C ASP A 26 -15.64 -1.46 43.54
N GLU A 27 -16.42 -0.40 43.38
CA GLU A 27 -17.88 -0.46 43.47
C GLU A 27 -18.48 -1.10 42.20
N ASP A 28 -17.96 -0.69 41.04
CA ASP A 28 -18.48 -1.01 39.71
C ASP A 28 -17.55 -1.93 38.90
N PHE A 29 -18.11 -2.48 37.82
CA PHE A 29 -17.33 -3.20 36.83
C PHE A 29 -16.62 -2.24 35.88
N SER A 30 -15.34 -2.46 35.64
CA SER A 30 -14.52 -1.72 34.67
C SER A 30 -14.15 -2.60 33.48
N THR A 31 -13.90 -1.97 32.32
CA THR A 31 -13.43 -2.69 31.13
C THR A 31 -11.97 -3.08 31.31
N TYR A 32 -11.65 -4.32 30.99
CA TYR A 32 -10.29 -4.85 31.05
C TYR A 32 -9.97 -5.69 29.81
N HIS A 33 -8.72 -5.57 29.36
CA HIS A 33 -8.20 -6.27 28.20
C HIS A 33 -7.23 -7.35 28.67
N ALA A 34 -7.71 -8.58 28.81
CA ALA A 34 -6.92 -9.71 29.28
C ALA A 34 -6.11 -10.33 28.13
N ALA A 35 -4.83 -10.57 28.37
CA ALA A 35 -3.93 -11.23 27.43
C ALA A 35 -3.04 -12.25 28.16
N GLY A 36 -2.73 -13.39 27.54
CA GLY A 36 -1.81 -14.36 28.13
C GLY A 36 -0.38 -13.84 28.31
N TYR A 37 -0.04 -12.75 27.59
CA TYR A 37 1.24 -12.05 27.67
C TYR A 37 1.14 -10.73 28.46
N ASP A 38 0.08 -10.52 29.25
CA ASP A 38 -0.04 -9.33 30.10
C ASP A 38 1.18 -9.20 31.02
N SER A 39 1.64 -7.98 31.28
CA SER A 39 2.71 -7.71 32.24
C SER A 39 2.27 -7.94 33.69
N ASP A 40 1.00 -7.69 34.01
CA ASP A 40 0.43 -7.94 35.34
C ASP A 40 0.16 -9.45 35.55
N PRO A 41 0.73 -10.09 36.59
CA PRO A 41 0.44 -11.48 36.92
C PRO A 41 -1.05 -11.78 37.10
N ASP A 42 -1.81 -10.85 37.69
CA ASP A 42 -3.24 -11.02 37.89
C ASP A 42 -4.01 -10.95 36.55
N GLY A 43 -3.52 -10.14 35.60
CA GLY A 43 -4.05 -10.07 34.23
C GLY A 43 -3.85 -11.36 33.43
N ARG A 44 -2.67 -11.98 33.56
CA ARG A 44 -2.40 -13.30 32.96
C ARG A 44 -3.28 -14.39 33.58
N GLN A 45 -3.39 -14.41 34.91
CA GLN A 45 -4.25 -15.37 35.59
C GLN A 45 -5.72 -15.20 35.18
N LEU A 46 -6.21 -13.96 35.02
CA LEU A 46 -7.54 -13.70 34.51
C LEU A 46 -7.74 -14.29 33.11
N PHE A 47 -6.77 -14.12 32.20
CA PHE A 47 -6.86 -14.67 30.85
C PHE A 47 -6.99 -16.21 30.87
N ASP A 48 -6.17 -16.89 31.69
CA ASP A 48 -6.25 -18.34 31.85
C ASP A 48 -7.57 -18.79 32.48
N ASP A 49 -8.04 -18.09 33.51
CA ASP A 49 -9.33 -18.34 34.17
C ASP A 49 -10.52 -18.17 33.22
N LEU A 50 -10.51 -17.14 32.37
CA LEU A 50 -11.52 -16.92 31.34
C LEU A 50 -11.53 -18.06 30.32
N LYS A 51 -10.35 -18.50 29.85
CA LYS A 51 -10.25 -19.62 28.91
C LYS A 51 -10.66 -20.95 29.52
N ALA A 52 -10.44 -21.13 30.83
CA ALA A 52 -10.92 -22.28 31.58
C ALA A 52 -12.44 -22.26 31.83
N GLY A 53 -13.15 -21.19 31.44
CA GLY A 53 -14.60 -21.06 31.58
C GLY A 53 -15.06 -20.67 32.98
N LYS A 54 -14.14 -20.25 33.88
CA LYS A 54 -14.44 -19.88 35.28
C LYS A 54 -15.50 -18.78 35.38
N TYR A 55 -15.55 -17.88 34.39
CA TYR A 55 -16.45 -16.74 34.33
C TYR A 55 -17.49 -16.85 33.20
N GLY A 56 -17.75 -18.07 32.72
CA GLY A 56 -18.65 -18.35 31.61
C GLY A 56 -17.94 -18.43 30.25
N GLU A 57 -18.74 -18.62 29.20
CA GLU A 57 -18.25 -18.74 27.83
C GLU A 57 -17.75 -17.39 27.30
N ILE A 58 -16.60 -17.41 26.63
CA ILE A 58 -16.07 -16.25 25.91
C ILE A 58 -16.77 -16.18 24.55
N LYS A 59 -17.50 -15.10 24.29
CA LYS A 59 -18.13 -14.88 22.99
C LYS A 59 -17.07 -14.74 21.88
N PRO A 60 -17.33 -15.26 20.67
CA PRO A 60 -16.41 -15.07 19.56
C PRO A 60 -16.27 -13.59 19.18
N PHE A 61 -15.14 -13.27 18.58
CA PHE A 61 -14.94 -11.99 17.91
C PHE A 61 -15.92 -11.85 16.74
N THR A 62 -16.61 -10.71 16.65
CA THR A 62 -17.48 -10.38 15.53
C THR A 62 -17.03 -9.07 14.91
N VAL A 63 -16.79 -9.08 13.60
CA VAL A 63 -16.48 -7.88 12.82
C VAL A 63 -17.70 -6.97 12.78
N THR A 64 -17.51 -5.69 13.11
CA THR A 64 -18.56 -4.68 12.94
C THR A 64 -18.47 -4.00 11.56
N PRO A 65 -19.57 -3.40 11.06
CA PRO A 65 -19.53 -2.59 9.84
C PRO A 65 -18.49 -1.46 9.88
N ASP A 66 -18.26 -0.87 11.06
CA ASP A 66 -17.26 0.18 11.26
C ASP A 66 -15.83 -0.37 11.13
N MET A 67 -15.56 -1.57 11.64
CA MET A 67 -14.27 -2.24 11.47
C MET A 67 -13.98 -2.54 9.99
N LEU A 68 -14.98 -3.03 9.26
CA LEU A 68 -14.85 -3.29 7.82
C LEU A 68 -14.60 -1.99 7.05
N THR A 69 -15.35 -0.94 7.37
CA THR A 69 -15.20 0.39 6.76
C THR A 69 -13.80 0.97 7.02
N ALA A 70 -13.33 0.88 8.26
CA ALA A 70 -11.98 1.32 8.64
C ALA A 70 -10.89 0.54 7.91
N ALA A 71 -11.02 -0.79 7.79
CA ALA A 71 -10.07 -1.61 7.05
C ALA A 71 -10.03 -1.26 5.55
N LYS A 72 -11.19 -1.03 4.93
CA LYS A 72 -11.25 -0.55 3.53
C LYS A 72 -10.59 0.82 3.39
N ALA A 73 -10.81 1.74 4.33
CA ALA A 73 -10.18 3.07 4.30
C ALA A 73 -8.65 2.98 4.36
N VAL A 74 -8.11 2.10 5.23
CA VAL A 74 -6.66 1.82 5.29
C VAL A 74 -6.16 1.31 3.95
N LYS A 75 -6.84 0.32 3.35
CA LYS A 75 -6.43 -0.27 2.07
C LYS A 75 -6.56 0.71 0.89
N ARG A 76 -7.55 1.61 0.89
CA ARG A 76 -7.65 2.71 -0.09
C ARG A 76 -6.47 3.67 -0.02
N ARG A 77 -5.97 3.97 1.18
CA ARG A 77 -4.77 4.79 1.35
C ARG A 77 -3.54 4.07 0.80
N GLU A 78 -3.41 2.77 1.03
CA GLU A 78 -2.35 1.95 0.42
C GLU A 78 -2.40 1.99 -1.12
N ILE A 79 -3.57 1.86 -1.73
CA ILE A 79 -3.76 2.01 -3.19
C ILE A 79 -3.35 3.41 -3.69
N ASN A 80 -3.68 4.47 -2.94
CA ASN A 80 -3.26 5.83 -3.31
C ASN A 80 -1.74 5.99 -3.21
N ASN A 81 -1.12 5.50 -2.13
CA ASN A 81 0.33 5.52 -1.98
C ASN A 81 1.03 4.73 -3.09
N TRP A 82 0.48 3.58 -3.49
CA TRP A 82 0.98 2.82 -4.63
C TRP A 82 0.92 3.63 -5.92
N ARG A 83 -0.23 4.26 -6.22
CA ARG A 83 -0.37 5.13 -7.39
C ARG A 83 0.68 6.23 -7.37
N ASP A 84 0.83 6.93 -6.25
CA ASP A 84 1.75 8.04 -6.13
C ASP A 84 3.20 7.57 -6.33
N ALA A 85 3.57 6.39 -5.83
CA ALA A 85 4.86 5.77 -6.11
C ALA A 85 5.03 5.44 -7.61
N GLN A 86 4.01 4.86 -8.25
CA GLN A 86 4.05 4.55 -9.68
C GLN A 86 4.14 5.82 -10.54
N GLU A 87 3.37 6.86 -10.25
CA GLU A 87 3.40 8.13 -11.00
C GLU A 87 4.74 8.86 -10.89
N ASN A 88 5.56 8.54 -9.89
CA ASN A 88 6.90 9.09 -9.72
C ASN A 88 8.01 8.08 -10.08
N GLY A 89 7.65 6.92 -10.64
CA GLY A 89 8.59 5.91 -11.09
C GLY A 89 9.31 6.29 -12.39
N ASN A 90 10.31 5.47 -12.73
CA ASN A 90 10.99 5.50 -14.02
C ASN A 90 10.58 4.26 -14.83
N TYR A 91 10.20 4.45 -16.09
CA TYR A 91 9.70 3.39 -16.98
C TYR A 91 10.49 3.36 -18.29
N PRO A 92 11.75 2.90 -18.28
CA PRO A 92 12.58 2.98 -19.47
C PRO A 92 11.94 2.31 -20.68
N PHE A 93 12.14 2.91 -21.86
CA PHE A 93 11.63 2.41 -23.13
C PHE A 93 12.73 2.36 -24.17
N GLU A 94 12.53 1.54 -25.20
CA GLU A 94 13.46 1.41 -26.31
C GLU A 94 13.11 2.37 -27.44
N LEU A 95 14.12 3.07 -27.95
CA LEU A 95 14.02 3.88 -29.17
C LEU A 95 15.38 3.90 -29.85
N ASN A 96 15.39 3.60 -31.16
CA ASN A 96 16.59 3.62 -32.00
C ASN A 96 17.75 2.76 -31.45
N GLY A 97 17.44 1.61 -30.83
CA GLY A 97 18.44 0.69 -30.30
C GLY A 97 19.02 1.06 -28.93
N HIS A 98 18.48 2.11 -28.28
CA HIS A 98 18.88 2.54 -26.94
C HIS A 98 17.69 2.47 -25.98
N ARG A 99 17.99 2.29 -24.69
CA ARG A 99 17.01 2.30 -23.61
C ARG A 99 17.05 3.64 -22.90
N TRP A 100 15.96 4.38 -22.90
CA TRP A 100 15.92 5.75 -22.38
C TRP A 100 15.12 5.87 -21.10
N ASP A 101 15.59 6.69 -20.15
CA ASP A 101 14.83 6.99 -18.94
C ASP A 101 13.50 7.68 -19.27
N CYS A 102 12.42 7.23 -18.64
CA CYS A 102 11.09 7.80 -18.79
C CYS A 102 10.48 8.04 -17.42
N SER A 103 10.83 9.20 -16.86
CA SER A 103 10.38 9.69 -15.58
C SER A 103 10.03 11.17 -15.71
N LYS A 104 9.36 11.73 -14.69
CA LYS A 104 9.13 13.18 -14.62
C LYS A 104 10.44 13.97 -14.65
N ASP A 105 11.49 13.44 -14.05
CA ASP A 105 12.81 14.07 -14.01
C ASP A 105 13.49 14.06 -15.38
N SER A 106 13.48 12.91 -16.08
CA SER A 106 14.07 12.83 -17.42
C SER A 106 13.31 13.72 -18.41
N GLN A 107 11.98 13.76 -18.34
CA GLN A 107 11.16 14.67 -19.14
C GLN A 107 11.49 16.15 -18.86
N THR A 108 11.59 16.52 -17.57
CA THR A 108 11.91 17.90 -17.17
C THR A 108 13.28 18.34 -17.67
N ARG A 109 14.28 17.45 -17.62
CA ARG A 109 15.64 17.73 -18.13
C ARG A 109 15.67 17.80 -19.65
N LEU A 110 14.89 16.97 -20.33
CA LEU A 110 14.87 16.90 -21.79
C LEU A 110 14.19 18.12 -22.42
N ALA A 111 13.14 18.66 -21.80
CA ALA A 111 12.36 19.78 -22.32
C ALA A 111 13.19 21.01 -22.80
N PRO A 112 14.11 21.59 -22.01
CA PRO A 112 14.94 22.71 -22.49
C PRO A 112 15.88 22.31 -23.62
N VAL A 113 16.39 21.07 -23.63
CA VAL A 113 17.28 20.56 -24.68
C VAL A 113 16.52 20.37 -26.00
N ALA A 114 15.33 19.78 -25.93
CA ALA A 114 14.45 19.63 -27.07
C ALA A 114 14.01 20.99 -27.64
N ALA A 115 13.77 22.00 -26.79
CA ALA A 115 13.51 23.37 -27.24
C ALA A 115 14.70 23.96 -28.04
N MET A 116 15.94 23.72 -27.61
CA MET A 116 17.14 24.15 -28.34
C MET A 116 17.32 23.40 -29.66
N ALA A 117 17.02 22.10 -29.68
CA ALA A 117 17.00 21.29 -30.90
C ALA A 117 15.99 21.82 -31.92
N LYS A 118 14.74 22.09 -31.48
CA LYS A 118 13.68 22.71 -32.29
C LYS A 118 14.06 24.09 -32.84
N ALA A 119 14.86 24.84 -32.08
CA ALA A 119 15.37 26.15 -32.51
C ALA A 119 16.60 26.08 -33.42
N GLY A 120 17.14 24.88 -33.71
CA GLY A 120 18.36 24.70 -34.50
C GLY A 120 19.62 25.22 -33.79
N LYS A 121 19.61 25.29 -32.46
CA LYS A 121 20.70 25.84 -31.63
C LYS A 121 21.40 24.80 -30.76
N LEU A 122 21.23 23.52 -31.10
CA LEU A 122 21.92 22.44 -30.40
C LEU A 122 23.44 22.52 -30.70
N PRO A 123 24.33 22.36 -29.69
CA PRO A 123 25.76 22.24 -29.93
C PRO A 123 26.09 21.05 -30.85
N ALA A 124 27.15 21.17 -31.66
CA ALA A 124 27.52 20.16 -32.65
C ALA A 124 27.87 18.79 -32.03
N ASP A 125 28.51 18.79 -30.86
CA ASP A 125 28.95 17.58 -30.14
C ASP A 125 28.02 17.24 -28.96
N PHE A 126 26.74 17.62 -29.06
CA PHE A 126 25.77 17.33 -28.01
C PHE A 126 25.47 15.82 -27.93
N PHE A 127 25.37 15.32 -26.70
CA PHE A 127 24.96 13.95 -26.41
C PHE A 127 23.87 13.92 -25.34
N TRP A 128 23.09 12.84 -25.32
CA TRP A 128 22.18 12.52 -24.22
C TRP A 128 22.59 11.18 -23.63
N THR A 129 22.66 11.10 -22.31
CA THR A 129 22.98 9.86 -21.60
C THR A 129 21.71 9.00 -21.50
N ASP A 130 21.76 7.77 -21.99
CA ASP A 130 20.65 6.83 -21.94
C ASP A 130 20.51 6.16 -20.55
N ALA A 131 19.49 5.33 -20.36
CA ALA A 131 19.20 4.69 -19.07
C ALA A 131 20.29 3.70 -18.63
N ASP A 132 21.15 3.27 -19.55
CA ASP A 132 22.27 2.36 -19.28
C ASP A 132 23.58 3.14 -19.02
N ASN A 133 23.47 4.47 -18.86
CA ASN A 133 24.58 5.41 -18.67
C ASN A 133 25.54 5.47 -19.86
N ILE A 134 25.02 5.30 -21.08
CA ILE A 134 25.79 5.44 -22.32
C ILE A 134 25.53 6.83 -22.89
N ASP A 135 26.59 7.59 -23.17
CA ASP A 135 26.50 8.87 -23.84
C ASP A 135 26.27 8.66 -25.34
N VAL A 136 25.06 9.00 -25.79
CA VAL A 136 24.64 8.84 -27.19
C VAL A 136 24.72 10.19 -27.89
N PRO A 137 25.55 10.35 -28.94
CA PRO A 137 25.55 11.56 -29.75
C PRO A 137 24.17 11.82 -30.36
N MET A 138 23.64 13.04 -30.24
CA MET A 138 22.28 13.36 -30.67
C MET A 138 22.24 14.44 -31.74
N THR A 139 21.49 14.19 -32.79
CA THR A 139 21.04 15.24 -33.73
C THR A 139 19.80 15.94 -33.17
N SER A 140 19.47 17.12 -33.70
CA SER A 140 18.21 17.80 -33.35
C SER A 140 16.99 16.92 -33.59
N ASP A 141 16.94 16.20 -34.72
CA ASP A 141 15.82 15.33 -35.07
C ASP A 141 15.71 14.14 -34.10
N ALA A 142 16.84 13.56 -33.70
CA ALA A 142 16.86 12.46 -32.73
C ALA A 142 16.34 12.89 -31.36
N LEU A 143 16.69 14.10 -30.89
CA LEU A 143 16.19 14.64 -29.63
C LEU A 143 14.70 14.97 -29.67
N ILE A 144 14.20 15.52 -30.78
CA ILE A 144 12.76 15.77 -30.96
C ILE A 144 11.99 14.45 -30.97
N ALA A 145 12.52 13.41 -31.63
CA ALA A 145 11.92 12.08 -31.61
C ALA A 145 11.94 11.45 -30.21
N LEU A 146 13.04 11.61 -29.46
CA LEU A 146 13.16 11.13 -28.08
C LEU A 146 12.14 11.81 -27.15
N GLU A 147 12.00 13.14 -27.24
CA GLU A 147 11.02 13.90 -26.47
C GLU A 147 9.59 13.43 -26.76
N ALA A 148 9.21 13.34 -28.03
CA ALA A 148 7.88 12.88 -28.44
C ALA A 148 7.59 11.45 -27.96
N ALA A 149 8.57 10.55 -28.08
CA ALA A 149 8.43 9.17 -27.61
C ALA A 149 8.32 9.10 -26.08
N MET A 150 9.10 9.89 -25.35
CA MET A 150 9.02 9.95 -23.88
C MET A 150 7.66 10.49 -23.42
N GLU A 151 7.16 11.56 -24.03
CA GLU A 151 5.82 12.10 -23.75
C GLU A 151 4.73 11.05 -23.99
N GLN A 152 4.80 10.35 -25.12
CA GLN A 152 3.83 9.29 -25.45
C GLN A 152 3.87 8.15 -24.43
N ASN A 153 5.05 7.67 -24.06
CA ASN A 153 5.21 6.61 -23.07
C ASN A 153 4.71 7.03 -21.68
N MET A 154 5.02 8.27 -21.25
CA MET A 154 4.50 8.83 -20.00
C MET A 154 2.98 8.87 -19.97
N VAL A 155 2.33 9.28 -21.06
CA VAL A 155 0.86 9.31 -21.17
C VAL A 155 0.27 7.90 -21.08
N ILE A 156 0.81 6.95 -21.84
CA ILE A 156 0.37 5.55 -21.83
C ILE A 156 0.52 4.95 -20.44
N GLN A 157 1.67 5.16 -19.80
CA GLN A 157 1.94 4.60 -18.48
C GLN A 157 1.05 5.24 -17.41
N GLY A 158 0.85 6.56 -17.45
CA GLY A 158 -0.09 7.26 -16.58
C GLY A 158 -1.51 6.71 -16.70
N PHE A 159 -1.97 6.42 -17.92
CA PHE A 159 -3.29 5.81 -18.14
C PHE A 159 -3.41 4.42 -17.48
N LYS A 160 -2.41 3.54 -17.68
CA LYS A 160 -2.37 2.20 -17.05
C LYS A 160 -2.41 2.28 -15.53
N ILE A 161 -1.66 3.21 -14.93
CA ILE A 161 -1.64 3.42 -13.48
C ILE A 161 -3.02 3.84 -12.98
N HIS A 162 -3.68 4.79 -13.66
CA HIS A 162 -5.03 5.22 -13.30
C HIS A 162 -6.08 4.12 -13.47
N GLU A 163 -6.02 3.33 -14.55
CA GLU A 163 -6.90 2.18 -14.74
C GLU A 163 -6.75 1.17 -13.62
N ARG A 164 -5.51 0.78 -13.31
CA ARG A 164 -5.25 -0.18 -12.24
C ARG A 164 -5.70 0.35 -10.88
N GLN A 165 -5.46 1.62 -10.58
CA GLN A 165 -5.97 2.25 -9.34
C GLN A 165 -7.49 2.16 -9.24
N ARG A 166 -8.21 2.49 -10.32
CA ARG A 166 -9.68 2.42 -10.35
C ARG A 166 -10.15 0.98 -10.15
N GLN A 167 -9.52 0.03 -10.82
CA GLN A 167 -9.83 -1.38 -10.69
C GLN A 167 -9.63 -1.86 -9.24
N MET A 168 -8.48 -1.56 -8.62
CA MET A 168 -8.24 -1.97 -7.23
C MET A 168 -9.26 -1.39 -6.26
N LYS A 169 -9.67 -0.13 -6.47
CA LYS A 169 -10.72 0.50 -5.64
C LYS A 169 -12.07 -0.18 -5.80
N LYS A 170 -12.43 -0.59 -7.02
CA LYS A 170 -13.67 -1.31 -7.30
C LYS A 170 -13.66 -2.71 -6.69
N GLU A 171 -12.58 -3.46 -6.90
CA GLU A 171 -12.38 -4.79 -6.29
C GLU A 171 -12.53 -4.71 -4.77
N LEU A 172 -11.86 -3.74 -4.13
CA LEU A 172 -11.95 -3.52 -2.68
C LEU A 172 -13.36 -3.19 -2.19
N ASP A 173 -14.15 -2.47 -3.00
CA ASP A 173 -15.54 -2.13 -2.65
C ASP A 173 -16.45 -3.37 -2.63
N GLU A 174 -16.18 -4.35 -3.49
CA GLU A 174 -16.95 -5.59 -3.59
C GLU A 174 -16.64 -6.59 -2.47
N ILE A 175 -15.49 -6.46 -1.78
CA ILE A 175 -15.12 -7.36 -0.68
C ILE A 175 -15.98 -7.09 0.57
N THR A 176 -16.67 -8.12 1.07
CA THR A 176 -17.44 -8.06 2.32
C THR A 176 -16.74 -8.73 3.50
N ASP A 177 -15.81 -9.66 3.22
CA ASP A 177 -15.05 -10.36 4.25
C ASP A 177 -13.89 -9.49 4.78
N TYR A 178 -13.81 -9.37 6.10
CA TYR A 178 -12.82 -8.52 6.77
C TYR A 178 -11.38 -8.99 6.57
N LYS A 179 -11.15 -10.31 6.63
CA LYS A 179 -9.80 -10.87 6.44
C LYS A 179 -9.36 -10.75 4.99
N ALA A 180 -10.28 -10.88 4.04
CA ALA A 180 -10.01 -10.61 2.62
C ALA A 180 -9.66 -9.14 2.36
N VAL A 181 -10.31 -8.17 3.03
CA VAL A 181 -9.91 -6.75 2.94
C VAL A 181 -8.49 -6.55 3.47
N GLN A 182 -8.16 -7.14 4.61
CA GLN A 182 -6.80 -7.04 5.19
C GLN A 182 -5.75 -7.68 4.27
N GLY A 183 -6.06 -8.83 3.69
CA GLY A 183 -5.21 -9.58 2.77
C GLY A 183 -5.19 -9.09 1.33
N TYR A 184 -5.97 -8.06 0.97
CA TYR A 184 -5.98 -7.53 -0.39
C TYR A 184 -4.59 -6.99 -0.77
N VAL A 185 -4.04 -7.51 -1.88
CA VAL A 185 -2.71 -7.17 -2.37
C VAL A 185 -2.79 -5.95 -3.27
N VAL A 186 -2.11 -4.88 -2.87
CA VAL A 186 -1.98 -3.65 -3.67
C VAL A 186 -0.79 -3.77 -4.59
N GLY A 187 -1.00 -3.54 -5.89
CA GLY A 187 0.06 -3.65 -6.88
C GLY A 187 -0.44 -3.86 -8.29
N TRP A 188 0.50 -4.01 -9.22
CA TRP A 188 0.22 -4.60 -10.53
C TRP A 188 -0.33 -6.02 -10.36
N PRO A 189 -1.21 -6.48 -11.27
CA PRO A 189 -1.63 -7.87 -11.26
C PRO A 189 -0.39 -8.76 -11.41
N VAL A 190 -0.34 -9.85 -10.64
CA VAL A 190 0.69 -10.88 -10.85
C VAL A 190 0.42 -11.48 -12.21
N THR A 191 1.33 -11.26 -13.16
CA THR A 191 1.29 -11.98 -14.44
C THR A 191 1.82 -13.38 -14.16
N ASP A 192 0.93 -14.38 -14.21
CA ASP A 192 1.36 -15.77 -14.38
C ASP A 192 2.13 -15.83 -15.71
N THR A 193 3.46 -15.77 -15.62
CA THR A 193 4.31 -16.06 -16.77
C THR A 193 4.50 -17.57 -16.71
N PRO A 194 4.01 -18.36 -17.67
CA PRO A 194 4.37 -19.76 -17.74
C PRO A 194 5.90 -19.84 -17.85
N GLU A 195 6.54 -20.65 -17.02
CA GLU A 195 7.95 -21.00 -17.20
C GLU A 195 8.13 -21.54 -18.64
N GLU A 196 8.96 -20.85 -19.44
CA GLU A 196 9.48 -21.37 -20.72
C GLU A 196 10.61 -22.39 -20.48
#